data_AF-A0A7C0WGP2-F1
#
_entry.id   AF-A0A7C0WGP2-F1
#
_cell.length_a   1.000
_cell.length_b   1.000
_cell.length_c   1.000
_cell.angle_alpha   90.00
_cell.angle_beta   90.00
_cell.angle_gamma   90.00
#
_symmetry.space_group_name_H-M   'P 1'
#
loop_
_entity.id
_entity.type
_entity.pdbx_description
1 polymer ?
#
loop_
_entity_poly.entity_id
_entity_poly.type
_entity_poly.pdbx_seq_one_letter_code
_entity_poly.pdbx_strand_id
1 'polypeptide(L)'
;MSDAPDRAEPRRAPPNQLLTGEIPVVQQCLKEAGYLRAPVRESMGKKAWTAFWFFKQDYSVGRTPEGVYNPKAQHKLFTLCPKTSSQLALLPARIAPPADVPRSGVPLERSRNQPKPQQPVASLPAPAEIKPAPEVKSPVKRVYARPEAGCLPSDLHTLIVGTYGRRPNLKKCTQTCIAMPANITRKEIKEYESKRGIRWCRDCIELSTQLPLEEILRLERGANVQVCTRPPSRLLKWSGLAASGRGAYTRVRALYTPFPPGTDHDADIAVVIGNRTYQNGLPVNASASASAGALYAVLTEHLGYRQENVIDLRDASLKQLTKVFGSKEDHKGDLWRRVQSQPGARVLIYYAGHAGTRSDQSDSYLLPVDAVKYREERASYAMSLLYANLEKLGAKSVLLLLEAGFGRDLSDFVFPPNLPGMQVSALPAKPVPGLTVLSASDRDQKTLDDPKYGIGLFTRYLIEGLAGRADLEPIGNRDRAIDAVELYAYTSHMVRLAARKSFGLLQKPTISQQGNLRITRVQAQGQ
;
A
#
# COMPACT_ATOMS: atom_id res chain seq x y z
N MET A 1 40.00 54.07 1.00
CA MET A 1 38.54 53.97 0.86
C MET A 1 38.30 53.14 -0.38
N SER A 2 37.76 51.93 -0.40
CA SER A 2 37.24 51.00 0.61
C SER A 2 36.72 49.85 -0.27
N ASP A 3 37.48 48.76 -0.39
CA ASP A 3 37.05 47.57 -1.12
C ASP A 3 35.84 46.95 -0.42
N ALA A 4 34.75 46.77 -1.16
CA ALA A 4 33.62 45.95 -0.72
C ALA A 4 33.92 44.48 -1.08
N PRO A 5 33.73 43.52 -0.17
CA PRO A 5 33.97 42.12 -0.49
C PRO A 5 32.82 41.57 -1.33
N ASP A 6 33.21 40.94 -2.43
CA ASP A 6 32.38 40.20 -3.37
C ASP A 6 31.61 39.10 -2.62
N ARG A 7 30.27 39.14 -2.66
CA ARG A 7 29.43 38.10 -2.06
C ARG A 7 29.52 36.86 -2.95
N ALA A 8 30.43 35.95 -2.61
CA ALA A 8 30.52 34.63 -3.23
C ALA A 8 29.16 33.91 -3.12
N GLU A 9 28.55 33.59 -4.26
CA GLU A 9 27.40 32.69 -4.31
C GLU A 9 27.77 31.35 -3.66
N PRO A 10 26.89 30.76 -2.82
CA PRO A 10 27.16 29.50 -2.17
C PRO A 10 27.30 28.39 -3.23
N ARG A 11 28.54 27.96 -3.48
CA ARG A 11 28.85 26.82 -4.35
C ARG A 11 28.12 25.59 -3.80
N ARG A 12 27.18 25.03 -4.56
CA ARG A 12 26.54 23.75 -4.23
C ARG A 12 27.62 22.67 -4.13
N ALA A 13 27.63 21.95 -3.01
CA ALA A 13 28.54 20.83 -2.84
C ALA A 13 28.33 19.79 -3.96
N PRO A 14 29.39 19.22 -4.53
CA PRO A 14 29.28 18.23 -5.60
C PRO A 14 28.54 16.95 -5.12
N PRO A 15 27.90 16.20 -6.03
CA PRO A 15 27.00 15.08 -5.67
C PRO A 15 27.64 13.93 -4.88
N ASN A 16 28.97 13.85 -4.88
CA ASN A 16 29.78 12.85 -4.20
C ASN A 16 30.27 13.30 -2.81
N GLN A 17 29.95 14.52 -2.37
CA GLN A 17 30.37 15.07 -1.09
C GLN A 17 29.26 15.01 -0.04
N LEU A 18 29.64 14.77 1.23
CA LEU A 18 28.72 14.87 2.36
C LEU A 18 28.41 16.33 2.68
N LEU A 19 27.14 16.59 3.00
CA LEU A 19 26.69 17.91 3.42
C LEU A 19 26.96 18.16 4.90
N THR A 20 26.90 17.12 5.75
CA THR A 20 27.28 17.21 7.17
C THR A 20 27.64 15.85 7.78
N GLY A 21 28.50 15.88 8.80
CA GLY A 21 28.78 14.75 9.69
C GLY A 21 27.98 14.79 11.00
N GLU A 22 27.21 15.86 11.24
CA GLU A 22 26.49 16.05 12.51
C GLU A 22 25.12 15.38 12.48
N ILE A 23 24.97 14.34 13.30
CA ILE A 23 23.71 13.61 13.48
C ILE A 23 22.55 14.53 13.91
N PRO A 24 22.72 15.51 14.83
CA PRO A 24 21.65 16.43 15.19
C PRO A 24 21.06 17.18 13.99
N VAL A 25 21.90 17.62 13.05
CA VAL A 25 21.46 18.36 11.84
C VAL A 25 20.65 17.46 10.91
N VAL A 26 21.08 16.22 10.72
CA VAL A 26 20.30 15.23 9.94
C VAL A 26 18.97 14.95 10.61
N GLN A 27 18.94 14.75 11.93
CA GLN A 27 17.70 14.53 12.68
C GLN A 27 16.75 15.73 12.61
N GLN A 28 17.29 16.95 12.68
CA GLN A 28 16.51 18.17 12.54
C GLN A 28 15.90 18.30 11.14
N CYS A 29 16.66 17.98 10.09
CA CYS A 29 16.15 17.95 8.73
C CYS A 29 15.07 16.87 8.54
N LEU A 30 15.26 15.67 9.11
CA LEU A 30 14.23 14.62 9.12
C LEU A 30 12.96 15.10 9.84
N LYS A 31 13.10 15.91 10.89
CA LYS A 31 11.97 16.50 11.61
C LYS A 31 11.23 17.55 10.79
N GLU A 32 11.96 18.46 10.14
CA GLU A 32 11.42 19.45 9.22
C GLU A 32 10.71 18.80 8.02
N ALA A 33 11.30 17.74 7.45
CA ALA A 33 10.73 16.97 6.36
C ALA A 33 9.53 16.07 6.80
N GLY A 34 9.17 16.07 8.09
CA GLY A 34 8.03 15.34 8.64
C GLY A 34 8.27 13.86 8.93
N TYR A 35 9.51 13.39 8.81
CA TYR A 35 9.91 12.00 9.09
C TYR A 35 10.16 11.73 10.58
N LEU A 36 10.67 12.70 11.36
CA LEU A 36 11.01 12.54 12.78
C LEU A 36 10.14 13.43 13.69
N ARG A 37 9.49 12.85 14.72
CA ARG A 37 8.80 13.64 15.78
C ARG A 37 9.54 13.67 17.12
N ALA A 38 10.49 12.75 17.31
CA ALA A 38 11.26 12.68 18.54
C ALA A 38 12.09 13.96 18.76
N PRO A 39 12.53 14.23 20.00
CA PRO A 39 13.58 15.20 20.24
C PRO A 39 14.85 14.83 19.47
N VAL A 40 15.54 15.84 18.96
CA VAL A 40 16.85 15.67 18.32
C VAL A 40 17.87 15.23 19.37
N ARG A 41 18.76 14.31 19.01
CA ARG A 41 19.82 13.78 19.88
C ARG A 41 21.16 13.75 19.16
N GLU A 42 22.24 13.69 19.93
CA GLU A 42 23.62 13.55 19.44
C GLU A 42 23.86 12.24 18.67
N SER A 43 23.10 11.19 18.97
CA SER A 43 23.21 9.89 18.31
C SER A 43 21.90 9.46 17.66
N MET A 44 22.02 8.63 16.63
CA MET A 44 20.88 8.05 15.94
C MET A 44 20.23 6.98 16.83
N GLY A 45 19.21 7.40 17.59
CA GLY A 45 18.35 6.47 18.31
C GLY A 45 17.45 5.69 17.35
N LYS A 46 16.81 4.63 17.86
CA LYS A 46 15.92 3.73 17.08
C LYS A 46 14.91 4.49 16.22
N LYS A 47 14.20 5.47 16.80
CA LYS A 47 13.20 6.30 16.10
C LYS A 47 13.79 7.15 14.96
N ALA A 48 15.02 7.65 15.14
CA ALA A 48 15.71 8.43 14.10
C ALA A 48 16.16 7.52 12.95
N TRP A 49 16.64 6.30 13.27
CA TRP A 49 16.98 5.30 12.26
C TRP A 49 15.76 4.88 11.44
N THR A 50 14.61 4.65 12.09
CA THR A 50 13.34 4.39 11.39
C THR A 50 13.02 5.51 10.41
N ALA A 51 13.02 6.76 10.88
CA ALA A 51 12.72 7.94 10.07
C ALA A 51 13.64 8.07 8.85
N PHE A 52 14.95 7.87 9.05
CA PHE A 52 15.94 7.95 7.98
C PHE A 52 15.78 6.81 6.95
N TRP A 53 15.50 5.60 7.42
CA TRP A 53 15.26 4.45 6.56
C TRP A 53 14.05 4.68 5.64
N PHE A 54 12.96 5.24 6.17
CA PHE A 54 11.78 5.60 5.38
C PHE A 54 12.04 6.67 4.33
N PHE A 55 12.78 7.70 4.71
CA PHE A 55 13.24 8.71 3.76
C PHE A 55 14.01 8.06 2.60
N LYS A 56 14.97 7.17 2.88
CA LYS A 56 15.73 6.48 1.83
C LYS A 56 14.82 5.68 0.90
N GLN A 57 13.80 5.02 1.45
CA GLN A 57 12.85 4.23 0.70
C GLN A 57 11.96 5.07 -0.22
N ASP A 58 11.36 6.14 0.31
CA ASP A 58 10.47 7.05 -0.43
C ASP A 58 11.15 7.65 -1.66
N TYR A 59 12.43 7.95 -1.57
CA TYR A 59 13.20 8.58 -2.64
C TYR A 59 14.11 7.63 -3.40
N SER A 60 14.09 6.33 -3.09
CA SER A 60 14.96 5.32 -3.69
C SER A 60 16.46 5.68 -3.62
N VAL A 61 16.87 6.38 -2.56
CA VAL A 61 18.25 6.84 -2.35
C VAL A 61 19.01 5.87 -1.45
N GLY A 62 19.46 4.77 -2.07
CA GLY A 62 20.39 3.79 -1.47
C GLY A 62 19.75 2.45 -1.09
N ARG A 63 20.47 1.35 -1.32
CA ARG A 63 20.20 0.00 -0.80
C ARG A 63 21.48 -0.47 -0.08
N THR A 64 21.37 -1.04 1.13
CA THR A 64 22.48 -1.53 2.00
C THR A 64 23.47 -0.44 2.55
N PRO A 65 24.31 -0.71 3.58
CA PRO A 65 24.38 0.04 4.86
C PRO A 65 25.24 1.31 4.84
N GLU A 66 25.31 2.04 3.73
CA GLU A 66 25.80 3.41 3.81
C GLU A 66 24.76 4.20 4.62
N GLY A 67 25.10 4.44 5.89
CA GLY A 67 24.23 4.97 6.92
C GLY A 67 23.84 6.42 6.67
N VAL A 68 23.66 7.19 7.73
CA VAL A 68 23.33 8.63 7.64
C VAL A 68 24.34 9.44 6.81
N TYR A 69 25.54 8.89 6.59
CA TYR A 69 26.63 9.49 5.84
C TYR A 69 26.72 9.03 4.38
N ASN A 70 25.60 8.67 3.75
CA ASN A 70 25.56 8.46 2.30
C ASN A 70 25.38 9.83 1.59
N PRO A 71 26.29 10.26 0.69
CA PRO A 71 26.18 11.56 0.01
C PRO A 71 24.86 11.74 -0.75
N LYS A 72 24.44 10.75 -1.55
CA LYS A 72 23.20 10.83 -2.33
C LYS A 72 21.97 11.00 -1.43
N ALA A 73 21.95 10.29 -0.30
CA ALA A 73 20.88 10.36 0.69
C ALA A 73 20.87 11.73 1.37
N GLN A 74 22.02 12.25 1.80
CA GLN A 74 22.08 13.59 2.40
C GLN A 74 21.65 14.67 1.40
N HIS A 75 22.21 14.69 0.21
CA HIS A 75 21.83 15.64 -0.85
C HIS A 75 20.33 15.64 -1.07
N LYS A 76 19.72 14.45 -1.17
CA LYS A 76 18.28 14.35 -1.35
C LYS A 76 17.51 14.81 -0.11
N LEU A 77 17.95 14.45 1.09
CA LEU A 77 17.30 14.82 2.36
C LEU A 77 17.27 16.34 2.52
N PHE A 78 18.39 17.01 2.27
CA PHE A 78 18.52 18.46 2.41
C PHE A 78 17.77 19.25 1.32
N THR A 79 17.32 18.62 0.23
CA THR A 79 16.33 19.25 -0.67
C THR A 79 14.95 19.41 -0.05
N LEU A 80 14.65 18.70 1.05
CA LEU A 80 13.33 18.64 1.67
C LEU A 80 13.18 19.54 2.92
N CYS A 81 14.29 20.10 3.42
CA CYS A 81 14.32 20.87 4.66
C CYS A 81 15.02 22.23 4.45
N PRO A 82 14.39 23.16 3.72
CA PRO A 82 15.02 24.43 3.34
C PRO A 82 15.54 25.23 4.54
N LYS A 83 14.89 25.19 5.71
CA LYS A 83 15.37 25.93 6.90
C LYS A 83 16.66 25.33 7.44
N THR A 84 16.71 24.01 7.60
CA THR A 84 17.91 23.31 8.05
C THR A 84 19.05 23.42 7.02
N SER A 85 18.73 23.37 5.73
CA SER A 85 19.68 23.52 4.63
C SER A 85 20.29 24.92 4.54
N SER A 86 19.52 25.97 4.84
CA SER A 86 20.05 27.34 4.94
C SER A 86 21.07 27.49 6.07
N GLN A 87 20.97 26.69 7.14
CA GLN A 87 21.95 26.67 8.24
C GLN A 87 23.23 25.92 7.86
N LEU A 88 23.15 24.96 6.95
CA LEU A 88 24.29 24.18 6.42
C LEU A 88 25.15 24.94 5.41
N ALA A 89 24.58 25.92 4.71
CA ALA A 89 25.32 26.79 3.80
C ALA A 89 26.39 27.67 4.49
N LEU A 90 26.47 27.60 5.82
CA LEU A 90 27.45 28.29 6.67
C LEU A 90 28.59 27.36 7.16
N LEU A 91 28.55 26.06 6.85
CA LEU A 91 29.53 25.08 7.33
C LEU A 91 30.54 24.68 6.23
N PRO A 92 31.86 24.59 6.53
CA PRO A 92 32.86 24.15 5.56
C PRO A 92 32.69 22.66 5.21
N ALA A 93 32.71 22.34 3.92
CA ALA A 93 32.46 21.00 3.40
C ALA A 93 33.60 20.02 3.75
N ARG A 94 33.28 18.82 4.28
CA ARG A 94 34.26 17.76 4.62
C ARG A 94 34.39 16.73 3.49
N ILE A 95 35.60 16.19 3.29
CA ILE A 95 35.93 15.21 2.25
C ILE A 95 35.65 13.79 2.79
N ALA A 96 34.99 12.95 1.99
CA ALA A 96 34.74 11.54 2.32
C ALA A 96 35.97 10.67 1.99
N PRO A 97 36.23 9.57 2.73
CA PRO A 97 37.28 8.61 2.38
C PRO A 97 36.96 7.91 1.04
N PRO A 98 37.98 7.56 0.23
CA PRO A 98 37.77 7.13 -1.15
C PRO A 98 37.24 5.69 -1.25
N ALA A 99 36.34 5.46 -2.21
CA ALA A 99 35.96 4.14 -2.70
C ALA A 99 36.28 4.06 -4.20
N ASP A 100 37.03 3.03 -4.59
CA ASP A 100 37.49 2.80 -5.96
C ASP A 100 36.36 2.46 -6.92
N VAL A 101 36.32 3.13 -8.09
CA VAL A 101 35.52 2.73 -9.25
C VAL A 101 36.27 3.05 -10.55
N PRO A 102 36.34 2.14 -11.55
CA PRO A 102 37.00 2.38 -12.83
C PRO A 102 36.12 3.17 -13.81
N ARG A 103 36.78 3.93 -14.70
CA ARG A 103 36.20 4.75 -15.77
C ARG A 103 35.92 3.93 -17.04
N SER A 104 34.78 4.18 -17.68
CA SER A 104 34.64 4.09 -19.14
C SER A 104 33.83 5.29 -19.64
N GLY A 105 34.36 5.95 -20.67
CA GLY A 105 33.77 7.12 -21.30
C GLY A 105 33.26 6.79 -22.70
N VAL A 106 32.23 7.50 -23.15
CA VAL A 106 31.80 7.60 -24.55
C VAL A 106 31.33 9.05 -24.80
N PRO A 107 31.59 9.66 -25.97
CA PRO A 107 31.45 11.11 -26.18
C PRO A 107 30.04 11.55 -26.63
N LEU A 108 29.73 12.83 -26.39
CA LEU A 108 28.54 13.55 -26.88
C LEU A 108 28.81 14.21 -28.24
N GLU A 109 27.95 13.96 -29.23
CA GLU A 109 27.82 14.79 -30.43
C GLU A 109 26.77 15.89 -30.25
N ARG A 110 27.12 17.09 -30.75
CA ARG A 110 26.28 18.29 -30.83
C ARG A 110 25.42 18.24 -32.09
N SER A 111 24.15 18.65 -31.98
CA SER A 111 23.41 19.17 -33.13
C SER A 111 22.85 20.57 -32.83
N ARG A 112 23.22 21.51 -33.70
CA ARG A 112 22.68 22.87 -33.84
C ARG A 112 21.44 22.78 -34.73
N ASN A 113 20.36 23.48 -34.38
CA ASN A 113 19.58 24.21 -35.38
C ASN A 113 18.78 25.37 -34.75
N GLN A 114 18.85 26.52 -35.41
CA GLN A 114 18.19 27.78 -35.08
C GLN A 114 16.75 27.82 -35.61
N PRO A 115 15.87 28.68 -35.06
CA PRO A 115 14.50 28.88 -35.55
C PRO A 115 14.41 30.04 -36.57
N LYS A 116 13.42 29.96 -37.47
CA LYS A 116 13.01 31.05 -38.39
C LYS A 116 11.48 30.97 -38.65
N PRO A 117 10.82 32.03 -39.17
CA PRO A 117 9.87 32.84 -38.43
C PRO A 117 8.39 32.64 -38.82
N GLN A 118 7.52 33.15 -37.95
CA GLN A 118 6.06 33.14 -38.04
C GLN A 118 5.51 34.01 -39.19
N GLN A 119 4.38 33.58 -39.75
CA GLN A 119 3.53 34.33 -40.67
C GLN A 119 2.04 34.22 -40.24
N PRO A 120 1.16 35.12 -40.72
CA PRO A 120 0.31 35.93 -39.84
C PRO A 120 -1.09 35.38 -39.53
N VAL A 121 -1.66 35.99 -38.49
CA VAL A 121 -2.98 35.79 -37.91
C VAL A 121 -4.09 36.05 -38.94
N ALA A 122 -4.97 35.06 -39.11
CA ALA A 122 -6.21 35.21 -39.86
C ALA A 122 -7.33 35.76 -38.96
N SER A 123 -8.12 36.65 -39.54
CA SER A 123 -9.14 37.51 -38.96
C SER A 123 -10.32 36.75 -38.31
N LEU A 124 -10.86 37.33 -37.24
CA LEU A 124 -12.07 36.90 -36.53
C LEU A 124 -13.33 37.00 -37.44
N PRO A 125 -14.24 36.01 -37.43
CA PRO A 125 -15.57 36.20 -37.99
C PRO A 125 -16.51 36.93 -37.01
N ALA A 126 -17.44 37.68 -37.60
CA ALA A 126 -18.45 38.54 -36.95
C ALA A 126 -19.42 37.76 -36.01
N PRO A 127 -20.07 38.43 -35.04
CA PRO A 127 -20.90 37.77 -34.05
C PRO A 127 -22.20 37.25 -34.69
N ALA A 128 -22.40 35.93 -34.63
CA ALA A 128 -23.67 35.31 -34.98
C ALA A 128 -24.70 35.58 -33.87
N GLU A 129 -25.92 35.95 -34.28
CA GLU A 129 -27.07 36.18 -33.40
C GLU A 129 -27.33 35.00 -32.46
N ILE A 130 -27.40 35.30 -31.17
CA ILE A 130 -27.75 34.35 -30.11
C ILE A 130 -29.25 34.05 -30.24
N LYS A 131 -29.59 32.88 -30.77
CA LYS A 131 -30.95 32.35 -30.67
C LYS A 131 -31.31 32.12 -29.20
N PRO A 132 -32.54 32.43 -28.75
CA PRO A 132 -32.94 32.18 -27.37
C PRO A 132 -32.78 30.70 -27.03
N ALA A 133 -32.19 30.44 -25.86
CA ALA A 133 -31.99 29.09 -25.34
C ALA A 133 -33.35 28.35 -25.31
N PRO A 134 -33.42 27.10 -25.79
CA PRO A 134 -34.65 26.32 -25.67
C PRO A 134 -35.03 26.21 -24.20
N GLU A 135 -36.32 26.40 -23.90
CA GLU A 135 -36.88 26.26 -22.55
C GLU A 135 -36.37 24.96 -21.91
N VAL A 136 -35.59 25.12 -20.85
CA VAL A 136 -35.14 24.03 -20.00
C VAL A 136 -36.40 23.48 -19.33
N LYS A 137 -36.95 22.39 -19.88
CA LYS A 137 -37.97 21.59 -19.21
C LYS A 137 -37.52 21.39 -17.77
N SER A 138 -38.38 21.76 -16.81
CA SER A 138 -38.12 21.62 -15.38
C SER A 138 -37.39 20.30 -15.11
N PRO A 139 -36.22 20.33 -14.43
CA PRO A 139 -35.43 19.12 -14.26
C PRO A 139 -36.31 18.07 -13.60
N VAL A 140 -36.45 16.92 -14.28
CA VAL A 140 -37.10 15.74 -13.71
C VAL A 140 -36.45 15.53 -12.34
N LYS A 141 -37.23 15.63 -11.26
CA LYS A 141 -36.77 15.34 -9.90
C LYS A 141 -36.30 13.88 -9.88
N ARG A 142 -35.01 13.66 -10.14
CA ARG A 142 -34.38 12.35 -10.01
C ARG A 142 -34.33 12.01 -8.53
N VAL A 143 -35.05 10.96 -8.15
CA VAL A 143 -35.00 10.40 -6.80
C VAL A 143 -33.73 9.55 -6.74
N TYR A 144 -32.69 10.07 -6.10
CA TYR A 144 -31.44 9.32 -5.89
C TYR A 144 -31.61 8.34 -4.72
N ALA A 145 -30.96 7.19 -4.81
CA ALA A 145 -30.91 6.24 -3.70
C ALA A 145 -30.14 6.84 -2.51
N ARG A 146 -30.53 6.44 -1.29
CA ARG A 146 -29.82 6.84 -0.06
C ARG A 146 -28.53 6.01 0.09
N PRO A 147 -27.44 6.60 0.62
CA PRO A 147 -26.21 5.86 0.86
C PRO A 147 -26.41 4.67 1.81
N GLU A 148 -25.86 3.50 1.45
CA GLU A 148 -25.70 2.35 2.35
C GLU A 148 -24.60 2.66 3.39
N ALA A 149 -24.89 3.56 4.33
CA ALA A 149 -23.96 3.91 5.39
C ALA A 149 -24.20 3.04 6.64
N GLY A 150 -23.13 2.57 7.27
CA GLY A 150 -23.19 1.90 8.58
C GLY A 150 -23.80 0.50 8.57
N CYS A 151 -23.60 -0.27 7.49
CA CYS A 151 -24.01 -1.67 7.41
C CYS A 151 -22.86 -2.57 6.94
N LEU A 152 -22.93 -3.86 7.29
CA LEU A 152 -22.00 -4.89 6.82
C LEU A 152 -22.60 -5.75 5.70
N PRO A 153 -21.79 -6.14 4.69
CA PRO A 153 -22.15 -7.22 3.77
C PRO A 153 -22.57 -8.49 4.50
N SER A 154 -23.48 -9.25 3.90
CA SER A 154 -24.11 -10.43 4.51
C SER A 154 -23.12 -11.43 5.11
N ASP A 155 -22.04 -11.73 4.40
CA ASP A 155 -21.01 -12.67 4.84
C ASP A 155 -20.23 -12.17 6.05
N LEU A 156 -19.87 -10.88 6.08
CA LEU A 156 -19.20 -10.26 7.23
C LEU A 156 -20.13 -10.11 8.44
N HIS A 157 -21.40 -9.78 8.19
CA HIS A 157 -22.41 -9.72 9.26
C HIS A 157 -22.60 -11.09 9.92
N THR A 158 -22.76 -12.16 9.12
CA THR A 158 -22.87 -13.53 9.66
C THR A 158 -21.63 -13.94 10.43
N LEU A 159 -20.44 -13.59 9.92
CA LEU A 159 -19.17 -13.86 10.62
C LEU A 159 -19.14 -13.18 12.01
N ILE A 160 -19.35 -11.87 12.07
CA ILE A 160 -19.31 -11.11 13.33
C ILE A 160 -20.36 -11.60 14.32
N VAL A 161 -21.60 -11.84 13.86
CA VAL A 161 -22.67 -12.35 14.73
C VAL A 161 -22.37 -13.76 15.21
N GLY A 162 -21.78 -14.62 14.37
CA GLY A 162 -21.38 -15.97 14.75
C GLY A 162 -20.24 -15.98 15.77
N THR A 163 -19.30 -15.04 15.68
CA THR A 163 -18.13 -14.99 16.57
C THR A 163 -18.41 -14.28 17.89
N TYR A 164 -19.15 -13.17 17.90
CA TYR A 164 -19.34 -12.35 19.11
C TYR A 164 -20.80 -12.16 19.54
N GLY A 165 -21.74 -12.81 18.86
CA GLY A 165 -23.17 -12.63 19.12
C GLY A 165 -23.77 -11.39 18.45
N ARG A 166 -25.10 -11.25 18.59
CA ARG A 166 -25.86 -10.14 18.00
C ARG A 166 -25.63 -8.85 18.79
N ARG A 167 -25.57 -7.72 18.09
CA ARG A 167 -25.43 -6.37 18.67
C ARG A 167 -26.42 -5.41 18.05
N PRO A 168 -27.00 -4.45 18.81
CA PRO A 168 -28.05 -3.57 18.32
C PRO A 168 -27.60 -2.62 17.20
N ASN A 169 -26.33 -2.20 17.22
CA ASN A 169 -25.77 -1.25 16.24
C ASN A 169 -25.22 -1.93 14.98
N LEU A 170 -25.19 -3.26 14.93
CA LEU A 170 -24.67 -4.02 13.80
C LEU A 170 -25.78 -4.30 12.79
N LYS A 171 -25.74 -3.60 11.64
CA LYS A 171 -26.76 -3.73 10.59
C LYS A 171 -26.24 -4.55 9.41
N LYS A 172 -27.08 -5.44 8.88
CA LYS A 172 -26.83 -6.13 7.61
C LYS A 172 -27.25 -5.24 6.44
N CYS A 173 -26.40 -5.10 5.43
CA CYS A 173 -26.78 -4.36 4.22
C CYS A 173 -27.90 -5.10 3.48
N THR A 174 -28.98 -4.40 3.17
CA THR A 174 -30.13 -4.94 2.42
C THR A 174 -29.82 -5.07 0.93
N GLN A 175 -29.02 -4.14 0.40
CA GLN A 175 -28.53 -4.15 -0.97
C GLN A 175 -27.05 -3.74 -0.93
N THR A 176 -26.26 -4.20 -1.91
CA THR A 176 -24.94 -3.65 -2.22
C THR A 176 -24.82 -3.67 -3.74
N CYS A 177 -24.89 -2.51 -4.39
CA CYS A 177 -24.79 -2.39 -5.84
C CYS A 177 -23.44 -1.83 -6.28
N ILE A 178 -22.99 -2.19 -7.48
CA ILE A 178 -21.78 -1.68 -8.15
C ILE A 178 -22.16 -0.82 -9.36
N ALA A 179 -21.35 0.18 -9.69
CA ALA A 179 -21.59 1.03 -10.86
C ALA A 179 -21.50 0.21 -12.16
N MET A 180 -22.37 0.51 -13.14
CA MET A 180 -22.28 -0.11 -14.46
C MET A 180 -21.03 0.38 -15.19
N PRO A 181 -20.18 -0.51 -15.75
CA PRO A 181 -19.01 -0.11 -16.51
C PRO A 181 -19.36 0.68 -17.77
N ALA A 182 -18.41 1.51 -18.23
CA ALA A 182 -18.49 2.11 -19.55
C ALA A 182 -18.60 1.01 -20.64
N ASN A 183 -19.49 1.22 -21.60
CA ASN A 183 -19.68 0.37 -22.79
C ASN A 183 -20.15 -1.09 -22.54
N ILE A 184 -20.67 -1.41 -21.36
CA ILE A 184 -21.27 -2.74 -21.12
C ILE A 184 -22.57 -2.93 -21.91
N THR A 185 -22.73 -4.06 -22.58
CA THR A 185 -23.92 -4.38 -23.38
C THR A 185 -25.08 -4.88 -22.50
N ARG A 186 -26.32 -4.76 -22.99
CA ARG A 186 -27.50 -5.31 -22.30
C ARG A 186 -27.42 -6.82 -22.07
N LYS A 187 -26.74 -7.55 -22.98
CA LYS A 187 -26.54 -9.00 -22.86
C LYS A 187 -25.61 -9.31 -21.68
N GLU A 188 -24.47 -8.62 -21.60
CA GLU A 188 -23.51 -8.77 -20.50
C GLU A 188 -24.12 -8.39 -19.16
N ILE A 189 -24.89 -7.28 -19.09
CA ILE A 189 -25.60 -6.88 -17.87
C ILE A 189 -26.44 -8.04 -17.33
N LYS A 190 -27.30 -8.62 -18.19
CA LYS A 190 -28.18 -9.74 -17.81
C LYS A 190 -27.38 -10.98 -17.42
N GLU A 191 -26.28 -11.25 -18.11
CA GLU A 191 -25.40 -12.37 -17.80
C GLU A 191 -24.75 -12.22 -16.42
N TYR A 192 -24.21 -11.04 -16.09
CA TYR A 192 -23.64 -10.78 -14.78
C TYR A 192 -24.68 -10.80 -13.66
N GLU A 193 -25.88 -10.28 -13.91
CA GLU A 193 -26.99 -10.34 -12.94
C GLU A 193 -27.40 -11.79 -12.67
N SER A 194 -27.67 -12.58 -13.72
CA SER A 194 -28.22 -13.93 -13.59
C SER A 194 -27.20 -14.98 -13.17
N LYS A 195 -25.99 -14.97 -13.75
CA LYS A 195 -25.00 -16.03 -13.54
C LYS A 195 -23.97 -15.70 -12.46
N ARG A 196 -23.74 -14.42 -12.18
CA ARG A 196 -22.67 -13.97 -11.28
C ARG A 196 -23.18 -13.21 -10.05
N GLY A 197 -24.51 -13.03 -9.94
CA GLY A 197 -25.15 -12.38 -8.80
C GLY A 197 -24.78 -10.90 -8.65
N ILE A 198 -24.32 -10.26 -9.72
CA ILE A 198 -24.00 -8.83 -9.70
C ILE A 198 -25.28 -8.02 -9.62
N ARG A 199 -25.27 -6.98 -8.79
CA ARG A 199 -26.34 -5.99 -8.73
C ARG A 199 -25.80 -4.64 -9.15
N TRP A 200 -26.38 -4.05 -10.19
CA TRP A 200 -25.97 -2.75 -10.70
C TRP A 200 -26.71 -1.61 -10.01
N CYS A 201 -26.01 -0.51 -9.71
CA CYS A 201 -26.65 0.69 -9.21
C CYS A 201 -27.48 1.35 -10.32
N ARG A 202 -28.72 1.72 -10.02
CA ARG A 202 -29.65 2.33 -10.98
C ARG A 202 -29.83 3.84 -10.75
N ASP A 203 -29.89 4.25 -9.48
CA ASP A 203 -30.25 5.63 -9.09
C ASP A 203 -29.11 6.31 -8.32
N CYS A 204 -28.04 6.67 -9.02
CA CYS A 204 -26.89 7.36 -8.43
C CYS A 204 -26.32 8.46 -9.34
N ILE A 205 -25.62 9.42 -8.71
CA ILE A 205 -24.81 10.41 -9.41
C ILE A 205 -23.54 9.72 -9.89
N GLU A 206 -23.35 9.68 -11.21
CA GLU A 206 -22.17 9.07 -11.81
C GLU A 206 -20.97 10.03 -11.79
N LEU A 207 -19.82 9.51 -11.34
CA LEU A 207 -18.52 10.17 -11.48
C LEU A 207 -17.71 9.43 -12.53
N SER A 208 -17.11 10.18 -13.45
CA SER A 208 -16.20 9.64 -14.47
C SER A 208 -14.76 9.49 -13.97
N THR A 209 -14.43 10.07 -12.82
CA THR A 209 -13.09 10.05 -12.22
C THR A 209 -13.09 9.37 -10.86
N GLN A 210 -11.99 8.69 -10.54
CA GLN A 210 -11.77 8.11 -9.22
C GLN A 210 -11.58 9.20 -8.17
N LEU A 211 -12.25 9.07 -7.03
CA LEU A 211 -12.05 9.90 -5.84
C LEU A 211 -11.74 9.01 -4.65
N PRO A 212 -10.92 9.47 -3.67
CA PRO A 212 -10.74 8.74 -2.42
C PRO A 212 -12.08 8.48 -1.72
N LEU A 213 -12.22 7.32 -1.07
CA LEU A 213 -13.47 6.93 -0.40
C LEU A 213 -13.99 8.01 0.56
N GLU A 214 -13.12 8.66 1.32
CA GLU A 214 -13.48 9.73 2.26
C GLU A 214 -14.21 10.89 1.57
N GLU A 215 -13.78 11.29 0.37
CA GLU A 215 -14.40 12.36 -0.41
C GLU A 215 -15.77 11.92 -0.93
N ILE A 216 -15.88 10.69 -1.42
CA ILE A 216 -17.16 10.13 -1.87
C ILE A 216 -18.16 10.11 -0.71
N LEU A 217 -17.75 9.57 0.44
CA LEU A 217 -18.61 9.52 1.62
C LEU A 217 -18.97 10.91 2.14
N ARG A 218 -18.08 11.92 1.99
CA ARG A 218 -18.37 13.32 2.32
C ARG A 218 -19.46 13.89 1.42
N LEU A 219 -19.37 13.66 0.11
CA LEU A 219 -20.39 14.07 -0.86
C LEU A 219 -21.73 13.37 -0.59
N GLU A 220 -21.71 12.06 -0.38
CA GLU A 220 -22.90 11.27 -0.10
C GLU A 220 -23.62 11.73 1.18
N ARG A 221 -22.88 12.05 2.25
CA ARG A 221 -23.46 12.59 3.49
C ARG A 221 -23.99 14.01 3.33
N GLY A 222 -23.24 14.88 2.66
CA GLY A 222 -23.59 16.30 2.52
C GLY A 222 -24.80 16.52 1.61
N ALA A 223 -24.92 15.73 0.54
CA ALA A 223 -26.01 15.85 -0.42
C ALA A 223 -27.12 14.81 -0.20
N ASN A 224 -26.93 13.82 0.68
CA ASN A 224 -27.87 12.71 0.92
C ASN A 224 -28.27 11.96 -0.38
N VAL A 225 -27.30 11.75 -1.26
CA VAL A 225 -27.45 11.07 -2.56
C VAL A 225 -26.39 9.99 -2.71
N GLN A 226 -26.72 8.91 -3.40
CA GLN A 226 -25.75 7.88 -3.76
C GLN A 226 -24.85 8.35 -4.89
N VAL A 227 -23.55 8.11 -4.75
CA VAL A 227 -22.52 8.36 -5.76
C VAL A 227 -22.00 7.02 -6.30
N CYS A 228 -21.78 6.96 -7.61
CA CYS A 228 -21.26 5.81 -8.33
C CYS A 228 -20.07 6.23 -9.20
N THR A 229 -18.89 5.67 -8.95
CA THR A 229 -17.77 5.87 -9.88
C THR A 229 -17.88 4.89 -11.03
N ARG A 230 -18.06 5.39 -12.25
CA ARG A 230 -18.20 4.58 -13.47
C ARG A 230 -16.81 4.22 -14.01
N PRO A 231 -16.38 2.95 -13.97
CA PRO A 231 -15.06 2.59 -14.45
C PRO A 231 -15.01 2.58 -15.99
N PRO A 232 -13.86 2.92 -16.60
CA PRO A 232 -13.61 2.61 -18.00
C PRO A 232 -13.51 1.09 -18.20
N SER A 233 -13.64 0.62 -19.45
CA SER A 233 -13.56 -0.81 -19.80
C SER A 233 -12.22 -1.46 -19.45
N ARG A 234 -11.15 -0.67 -19.37
CA ARG A 234 -9.84 -1.08 -18.88
C ARG A 234 -9.31 -0.03 -17.91
N LEU A 235 -9.25 -0.38 -16.63
CA LEU A 235 -8.78 0.53 -15.60
C LEU A 235 -7.33 0.23 -15.25
N LEU A 236 -6.48 1.25 -15.17
CA LEU A 236 -5.14 1.09 -14.61
C LEU A 236 -5.23 1.01 -13.08
N LYS A 237 -4.64 -0.01 -12.46
CA LYS A 237 -4.68 -0.22 -11.00
C LYS A 237 -4.10 0.96 -10.21
N TRP A 238 -3.11 1.62 -10.82
CA TRP A 238 -2.39 2.77 -10.27
C TRP A 238 -2.33 3.89 -11.32
N SER A 239 -3.06 4.98 -11.10
CA SER A 239 -3.10 6.12 -12.02
C SER A 239 -1.96 7.13 -11.82
N GLY A 240 -1.08 6.94 -10.83
CA GLY A 240 0.00 7.88 -10.53
C GLY A 240 -0.43 9.24 -9.98
N LEU A 241 -1.74 9.45 -9.78
CA LEU A 241 -2.33 10.73 -9.35
C LEU A 241 -2.08 11.11 -7.88
N ALA A 242 -1.06 10.54 -7.23
CA ALA A 242 -0.60 10.98 -5.91
C ALA A 242 0.20 12.29 -6.00
N ALA A 243 -0.47 13.36 -6.43
CA ALA A 243 0.05 14.72 -6.52
C ALA A 243 -0.20 15.49 -5.20
N SER A 244 0.48 15.11 -4.12
CA SER A 244 0.70 16.07 -3.03
C SER A 244 2.15 16.03 -2.57
N GLY A 245 2.76 17.22 -2.41
CA GLY A 245 4.19 17.43 -2.14
C GLY A 245 4.72 16.94 -0.78
N ARG A 246 3.96 16.12 -0.04
CA ARG A 246 4.44 15.39 1.14
C ARG A 246 4.78 13.95 0.75
N GLY A 247 5.89 13.40 1.27
CA GLY A 247 6.29 12.01 1.01
C GLY A 247 5.21 11.01 1.45
N ALA A 248 5.08 9.89 0.72
CA ALA A 248 4.06 8.86 0.96
C ALA A 248 4.08 8.35 2.42
N TYR A 249 5.27 8.21 3.02
CA TYR A 249 5.44 7.85 4.42
C TYR A 249 4.66 8.76 5.38
N THR A 250 4.81 10.09 5.27
CA THR A 250 4.15 11.03 6.19
C THR A 250 2.62 10.96 6.13
N ARG A 251 2.06 10.64 4.95
CA ARG A 251 0.61 10.43 4.77
C ARG A 251 0.16 9.13 5.44
N VAL A 252 0.91 8.03 5.27
CA VAL A 252 0.60 6.74 5.88
C VAL A 252 0.62 6.82 7.40
N ARG A 253 1.54 7.57 8.01
CA ARG A 253 1.57 7.77 9.48
C ARG A 253 0.29 8.38 10.03
N ALA A 254 -0.40 9.19 9.24
CA ALA A 254 -1.68 9.77 9.66
C ALA A 254 -2.77 8.72 9.89
N LEU A 255 -2.62 7.50 9.35
CA LEU A 255 -3.57 6.40 9.54
C LEU A 255 -3.54 5.85 10.97
N TYR A 256 -2.39 5.87 11.64
CA TYR A 256 -2.20 5.21 12.94
C TYR A 256 -1.81 6.16 14.08
N THR A 257 -1.25 7.33 13.81
CA THR A 257 -0.91 8.33 14.83
C THR A 257 -2.08 8.87 15.69
N PRO A 258 -3.36 8.82 15.26
CA PRO A 258 -4.49 9.15 16.15
C PRO A 258 -4.77 8.10 17.23
N PHE A 259 -4.15 6.92 17.13
CA PHE A 259 -4.30 5.86 18.12
C PHE A 259 -3.07 5.84 19.05
N PRO A 260 -3.25 5.50 20.33
CA PRO A 260 -2.12 5.29 21.22
C PRO A 260 -1.29 4.06 20.76
N PRO A 261 0.05 4.14 20.79
CA PRO A 261 0.89 3.02 20.41
C PRO A 261 0.79 1.88 21.43
N GLY A 262 0.81 0.64 20.92
CA GLY A 262 0.94 -0.57 21.72
C GLY A 262 2.40 -0.94 22.00
N THR A 263 2.61 -1.75 23.04
CA THR A 263 3.94 -2.28 23.42
C THR A 263 3.94 -3.81 23.56
N ASP A 264 2.93 -4.49 23.03
CA ASP A 264 2.70 -5.93 23.25
C ASP A 264 3.60 -6.84 22.39
N HIS A 265 4.43 -6.28 21.50
CA HIS A 265 5.14 -7.01 20.44
C HIS A 265 6.68 -6.92 20.52
N ASP A 266 7.25 -6.68 21.69
CA ASP A 266 8.71 -6.51 21.81
C ASP A 266 9.48 -7.78 21.40
N ALA A 267 9.03 -8.97 21.82
CA ALA A 267 9.62 -10.28 21.50
C ALA A 267 9.06 -10.93 20.22
N ASP A 268 8.08 -10.30 19.57
CA ASP A 268 7.46 -10.86 18.37
C ASP A 268 8.33 -10.63 17.14
N ILE A 269 8.23 -11.55 16.19
CA ILE A 269 9.03 -11.57 14.97
C ILE A 269 8.15 -11.18 13.78
N ALA A 270 8.68 -10.38 12.87
CA ALA A 270 7.99 -10.08 11.62
C ALA A 270 8.86 -10.38 10.40
N VAL A 271 8.22 -10.76 9.29
CA VAL A 271 8.82 -10.82 7.97
C VAL A 271 8.02 -9.89 7.06
N VAL A 272 8.69 -8.91 6.46
CA VAL A 272 8.05 -7.91 5.61
C VAL A 272 8.74 -7.94 4.25
N ILE A 273 7.98 -8.31 3.21
CA ILE A 273 8.50 -8.49 1.84
C ILE A 273 7.76 -7.54 0.91
N GLY A 274 8.50 -6.73 0.15
CA GLY A 274 7.97 -5.87 -0.90
C GLY A 274 8.72 -6.07 -2.22
N ASN A 275 8.12 -6.80 -3.16
CA ASN A 275 8.68 -7.08 -4.47
C ASN A 275 8.09 -6.14 -5.52
N ARG A 276 8.88 -5.15 -5.97
CA ARG A 276 8.47 -4.12 -6.93
C ARG A 276 9.11 -4.33 -8.30
N THR A 277 10.43 -4.47 -8.33
CA THR A 277 11.21 -4.40 -9.58
C THR A 277 11.64 -5.79 -10.01
N TYR A 278 10.91 -6.37 -10.97
CA TYR A 278 11.20 -7.68 -11.52
C TYR A 278 12.19 -7.59 -12.70
N GLN A 279 13.14 -8.53 -12.78
CA GLN A 279 14.27 -8.44 -13.70
C GLN A 279 13.97 -9.04 -15.08
N ASN A 280 13.30 -10.19 -15.13
CA ASN A 280 13.24 -11.04 -16.33
C ASN A 280 11.94 -10.87 -17.13
N GLY A 281 11.60 -9.61 -17.47
CA GLY A 281 10.48 -9.27 -18.36
C GLY A 281 9.08 -9.31 -17.73
N LEU A 282 9.00 -9.50 -16.41
CA LEU A 282 7.75 -9.35 -15.65
C LEU A 282 7.47 -7.86 -15.37
N PRO A 283 6.18 -7.46 -15.28
CA PRO A 283 5.80 -6.08 -15.02
C PRO A 283 6.23 -5.62 -13.61
N VAL A 284 6.33 -4.30 -13.46
CA VAL A 284 6.65 -3.67 -12.17
C VAL A 284 5.42 -3.65 -11.28
N ASN A 285 5.56 -4.04 -10.01
CA ASN A 285 4.52 -3.81 -9.02
C ASN A 285 4.75 -2.49 -8.27
N ALA A 286 4.16 -1.40 -8.77
CA ALA A 286 4.44 -0.04 -8.29
C ALA A 286 4.20 0.15 -6.78
N SER A 287 3.13 -0.37 -6.20
CA SER A 287 2.76 -0.15 -4.80
C SER A 287 3.46 -1.10 -3.82
N ALA A 288 4.05 -2.22 -4.28
CA ALA A 288 4.54 -3.28 -3.41
C ALA A 288 5.60 -2.80 -2.39
N SER A 289 6.63 -2.09 -2.86
CA SER A 289 7.67 -1.56 -1.95
C SER A 289 7.09 -0.55 -0.96
N ALA A 290 6.25 0.39 -1.42
CA ALA A 290 5.62 1.39 -0.56
C ALA A 290 4.70 0.75 0.50
N SER A 291 3.95 -0.28 0.12
CA SER A 291 3.03 -1.02 1.01
C SER A 291 3.78 -1.78 2.10
N ALA A 292 4.85 -2.48 1.73
CA ALA A 292 5.73 -3.12 2.70
C ALA A 292 6.47 -2.10 3.58
N GLY A 293 6.79 -0.90 3.07
CA GLY A 293 7.35 0.18 3.90
C GLY A 293 6.32 0.66 4.93
N ALA A 294 5.12 0.98 4.47
CA ALA A 294 4.00 1.40 5.30
C ALA A 294 3.73 0.42 6.46
N LEU A 295 3.72 -0.89 6.18
CA LEU A 295 3.53 -1.88 7.23
C LEU A 295 4.71 -1.96 8.19
N TYR A 296 5.96 -1.94 7.71
CA TYR A 296 7.14 -1.87 8.58
C TYR A 296 7.05 -0.70 9.57
N ALA A 297 6.51 0.44 9.13
CA ALA A 297 6.35 1.63 9.96
C ALA A 297 5.41 1.35 11.12
N VAL A 298 4.24 0.80 10.82
CA VAL A 298 3.21 0.48 11.80
C VAL A 298 3.72 -0.54 12.80
N LEU A 299 4.40 -1.59 12.33
CA LEU A 299 4.95 -2.63 13.21
C LEU A 299 5.93 -2.02 14.22
N THR A 300 6.89 -1.22 13.75
CA THR A 300 8.00 -0.73 14.59
C THR A 300 7.70 0.54 15.37
N GLU A 301 6.78 1.39 14.88
CA GLU A 301 6.43 2.66 15.52
C GLU A 301 5.15 2.62 16.34
N HIS A 302 4.20 1.75 15.98
CA HIS A 302 2.87 1.72 16.58
C HIS A 302 2.58 0.44 17.35
N LEU A 303 2.99 -0.72 16.84
CA LEU A 303 2.73 -2.00 17.49
C LEU A 303 3.85 -2.44 18.44
N GLY A 304 5.02 -1.80 18.38
CA GLY A 304 6.10 -2.03 19.34
C GLY A 304 7.08 -3.15 18.95
N TYR A 305 7.09 -3.59 17.69
CA TYR A 305 8.07 -4.55 17.21
C TYR A 305 9.50 -4.01 17.33
N ARG A 306 10.41 -4.89 17.76
CA ARG A 306 11.85 -4.66 17.70
C ARG A 306 12.32 -4.68 16.24
N GLN A 307 13.13 -3.70 15.82
CA GLN A 307 13.58 -3.62 14.42
C GLN A 307 14.46 -4.82 14.06
N GLU A 308 15.29 -5.22 15.00
CA GLU A 308 16.11 -6.42 14.97
C GLU A 308 15.30 -7.72 14.83
N ASN A 309 14.02 -7.69 15.24
CA ASN A 309 13.07 -8.79 15.08
C ASN A 309 12.28 -8.74 13.77
N VAL A 310 12.50 -7.73 12.92
CA VAL A 310 11.88 -7.66 11.59
C VAL A 310 12.88 -8.08 10.50
N ILE A 311 12.59 -9.18 9.82
CA ILE A 311 13.25 -9.55 8.56
C ILE A 311 12.60 -8.72 7.44
N ASP A 312 13.23 -7.64 7.03
CA ASP A 312 12.75 -6.78 5.93
C ASP A 312 13.47 -7.11 4.61
N LEU A 313 12.71 -7.52 3.59
CA LEU A 313 13.21 -7.84 2.27
C LEU A 313 12.57 -6.97 1.19
N ARG A 314 13.40 -6.36 0.35
CA ARG A 314 12.98 -5.52 -0.78
C ARG A 314 13.50 -6.14 -2.06
N ASP A 315 12.60 -6.35 -3.01
CA ASP A 315 12.89 -7.07 -4.25
C ASP A 315 13.59 -8.42 -3.98
N ALA A 316 12.91 -9.28 -3.21
CA ALA A 316 13.44 -10.57 -2.77
C ALA A 316 13.55 -11.58 -3.91
N SER A 317 14.73 -12.19 -4.04
CA SER A 317 14.98 -13.32 -4.95
C SER A 317 14.46 -14.64 -4.39
N LEU A 318 14.35 -15.67 -5.24
CA LEU A 318 13.93 -17.01 -4.80
C LEU A 318 14.85 -17.54 -3.70
N LYS A 319 16.17 -17.35 -3.86
CA LYS A 319 17.18 -17.74 -2.86
C LYS A 319 16.92 -17.07 -1.51
N GLN A 320 16.51 -15.80 -1.48
CA GLN A 320 16.20 -15.10 -0.24
C GLN A 320 14.91 -15.61 0.40
N LEU A 321 13.86 -15.87 -0.39
CA LEU A 321 12.62 -16.47 0.11
C LEU A 321 12.90 -17.85 0.72
N THR A 322 13.64 -18.71 0.03
CA THR A 322 14.04 -20.04 0.52
C THR A 322 14.92 -19.94 1.76
N LYS A 323 15.83 -18.95 1.84
CA LYS A 323 16.65 -18.73 3.04
C LYS A 323 15.78 -18.39 4.26
N VAL A 324 14.74 -17.58 4.08
CA VAL A 324 13.86 -17.15 5.18
C VAL A 324 12.89 -18.25 5.60
N PHE A 325 12.17 -18.84 4.63
CA PHE A 325 11.07 -19.77 4.87
C PHE A 325 11.45 -21.26 4.81
N GLY A 326 12.67 -21.58 4.37
CA GLY A 326 13.12 -22.96 4.13
C GLY A 326 12.83 -23.44 2.72
N SER A 327 13.40 -24.60 2.37
CA SER A 327 13.14 -25.34 1.13
C SER A 327 12.16 -26.48 1.38
N LYS A 328 11.93 -27.31 0.36
CA LYS A 328 11.14 -28.54 0.47
C LYS A 328 11.85 -29.61 1.33
N GLU A 329 13.18 -29.64 1.23
CA GLU A 329 14.05 -30.59 1.91
C GLU A 329 14.36 -30.15 3.35
N ASP A 330 14.46 -28.85 3.59
CA ASP A 330 14.77 -28.29 4.91
C ASP A 330 13.92 -27.06 5.25
N HIS A 331 13.00 -27.23 6.19
CA HIS A 331 12.13 -26.17 6.71
C HIS A 331 12.86 -25.17 7.62
N LYS A 332 14.11 -25.46 8.06
CA LYS A 332 14.85 -24.67 9.05
C LYS A 332 15.48 -23.42 8.44
N GLY A 333 14.65 -22.51 7.90
CA GLY A 333 15.06 -21.19 7.42
C GLY A 333 15.44 -20.21 8.54
N ASP A 334 15.80 -18.97 8.17
CA ASP A 334 16.13 -17.89 9.12
C ASP A 334 14.96 -17.61 10.08
N LEU A 335 13.71 -17.65 9.59
CA LEU A 335 12.53 -17.42 10.41
C LEU A 335 12.38 -18.51 11.48
N TRP A 336 12.57 -19.77 11.10
CA TRP A 336 12.54 -20.91 12.03
C TRP A 336 13.58 -20.75 13.14
N ARG A 337 14.84 -20.48 12.77
CA ARG A 337 15.93 -20.28 13.76
C ARG A 337 15.62 -19.17 14.76
N ARG A 338 15.05 -18.05 14.30
CA ARG A 338 14.68 -16.92 15.17
C ARG A 338 13.55 -17.26 16.13
N VAL A 339 12.56 -18.04 15.69
CA VAL A 339 11.48 -18.51 16.56
C VAL A 339 12.00 -19.47 17.62
N GLN A 340 12.92 -20.38 17.26
CA GLN A 340 13.55 -21.27 18.24
C GLN A 340 14.36 -20.50 19.30
N SER A 341 14.99 -19.38 18.93
CA SER A 341 15.71 -18.52 19.89
C SER A 341 14.78 -17.59 20.70
N GLN A 342 13.50 -17.50 20.36
CA GLN A 342 12.50 -16.66 21.04
C GLN A 342 11.21 -17.47 21.30
N PRO A 343 11.23 -18.46 22.21
CA PRO A 343 10.07 -19.29 22.50
C PRO A 343 8.83 -18.46 22.89
N GLY A 344 7.67 -18.82 22.33
CA GLY A 344 6.42 -18.11 22.59
C GLY A 344 6.20 -16.84 21.76
N ALA A 345 7.15 -16.47 20.88
CA ALA A 345 6.97 -15.36 19.94
C ALA A 345 5.79 -15.61 18.99
N ARG A 346 5.00 -14.56 18.74
CA ARG A 346 4.09 -14.51 17.60
C ARG A 346 4.85 -14.07 16.36
N VAL A 347 4.38 -14.53 15.22
CA VAL A 347 4.99 -14.24 13.92
C VAL A 347 3.99 -13.53 13.02
N LEU A 348 4.38 -12.40 12.46
CA LEU A 348 3.63 -11.72 11.42
C LEU A 348 4.41 -11.74 10.11
N ILE A 349 3.84 -12.28 9.05
CA ILE A 349 4.43 -12.32 7.72
C ILE A 349 3.57 -11.48 6.81
N TYR A 350 4.19 -10.56 6.10
CA TYR A 350 3.54 -9.74 5.09
C TYR A 350 4.29 -9.82 3.78
N TYR A 351 3.54 -10.08 2.71
CA TYR A 351 4.05 -10.10 1.35
C TYR A 351 3.24 -9.14 0.48
N ALA A 352 3.93 -8.22 -0.18
CA ALA A 352 3.39 -7.40 -1.26
C ALA A 352 4.18 -7.63 -2.54
N GLY A 353 3.50 -7.99 -3.63
CA GLY A 353 4.17 -8.31 -4.89
C GLY A 353 3.25 -8.98 -5.89
N HIS A 354 3.83 -9.52 -6.97
CA HIS A 354 3.13 -10.41 -7.88
C HIS A 354 3.05 -11.83 -7.28
N ALA A 355 1.90 -12.45 -7.45
CA ALA A 355 1.68 -13.86 -7.17
C ALA A 355 0.93 -14.45 -8.37
N GLY A 356 0.78 -15.76 -8.38
CA GLY A 356 0.03 -16.43 -9.43
C GLY A 356 -0.49 -17.78 -8.97
N THR A 357 -1.30 -18.37 -9.85
CA THR A 357 -1.80 -19.73 -9.70
C THR A 357 -1.32 -20.56 -10.87
N ARG A 358 -0.97 -21.83 -10.61
CA ARG A 358 -0.57 -22.77 -11.66
C ARG A 358 -1.69 -22.94 -12.68
N SER A 359 -1.33 -23.23 -13.92
CA SER A 359 -2.26 -23.40 -15.04
C SER A 359 -3.26 -24.53 -14.83
N ASP A 360 -2.85 -25.60 -14.16
CA ASP A 360 -3.69 -26.73 -13.72
C ASP A 360 -4.53 -26.42 -12.47
N GLN A 361 -4.37 -25.23 -11.87
CA GLN A 361 -5.00 -24.83 -10.61
C GLN A 361 -4.69 -25.78 -9.45
N SER A 362 -3.54 -26.44 -9.43
CA SER A 362 -3.15 -27.32 -8.32
C SER A 362 -2.58 -26.57 -7.12
N ASP A 363 -1.96 -25.41 -7.34
CA ASP A 363 -1.34 -24.60 -6.29
C ASP A 363 -1.22 -23.13 -6.71
N SER A 364 -1.03 -22.27 -5.71
CA SER A 364 -0.65 -20.86 -5.85
C SER A 364 0.84 -20.66 -5.53
N TYR A 365 1.42 -19.53 -5.95
CA TYR A 365 2.82 -19.23 -5.68
C TYR A 365 3.10 -17.72 -5.55
N LEU A 366 4.13 -17.38 -4.78
CA LEU A 366 4.68 -16.03 -4.69
C LEU A 366 5.78 -15.83 -5.72
N LEU A 367 5.79 -14.69 -6.43
CA LEU A 367 6.83 -14.40 -7.41
C LEU A 367 8.00 -13.63 -6.79
N PRO A 368 9.20 -14.23 -6.76
CA PRO A 368 10.43 -13.51 -6.48
C PRO A 368 10.81 -12.60 -7.66
N VAL A 369 11.66 -11.61 -7.44
CA VAL A 369 12.01 -10.62 -8.48
C VAL A 369 12.86 -11.17 -9.62
N ASP A 370 13.54 -12.29 -9.38
CA ASP A 370 14.30 -13.05 -10.36
C ASP A 370 13.46 -14.13 -11.08
N ALA A 371 12.14 -14.19 -10.82
CA ALA A 371 11.24 -15.05 -11.59
C ALA A 371 11.28 -14.71 -13.09
N VAL A 372 11.22 -15.74 -13.93
CA VAL A 372 11.35 -15.63 -15.38
C VAL A 372 9.98 -15.63 -16.04
N LYS A 373 9.71 -14.64 -16.89
CA LYS A 373 8.46 -14.57 -17.66
C LYS A 373 8.22 -15.86 -18.47
N TYR A 374 6.98 -16.35 -18.47
CA TYR A 374 6.54 -17.63 -19.05
C TYR A 374 7.11 -18.89 -18.38
N ARG A 375 7.86 -18.76 -17.29
CA ARG A 375 8.34 -19.87 -16.44
C ARG A 375 8.05 -19.62 -14.96
N GLU A 376 7.08 -18.77 -14.68
CA GLU A 376 6.68 -18.31 -13.34
C GLU A 376 6.41 -19.51 -12.42
N GLU A 377 5.72 -20.54 -12.90
CA GLU A 377 5.38 -21.73 -12.11
C GLU A 377 6.59 -22.53 -11.62
N ARG A 378 7.74 -22.46 -12.33
CA ARG A 378 8.96 -23.19 -11.95
C ARG A 378 9.94 -22.32 -11.17
N ALA A 379 9.89 -21.01 -11.36
CA ALA A 379 10.79 -20.03 -10.76
C ALA A 379 10.09 -19.20 -9.67
N SER A 380 9.30 -19.87 -8.82
CA SER A 380 8.49 -19.23 -7.77
C SER A 380 8.51 -20.02 -6.47
N TYR A 381 8.01 -19.41 -5.41
CA TYR A 381 7.87 -20.05 -4.10
C TYR A 381 6.43 -20.52 -3.89
N ALA A 382 6.21 -21.83 -3.86
CA ALA A 382 4.89 -22.43 -3.76
C ALA A 382 4.20 -22.12 -2.42
N MET A 383 2.90 -21.82 -2.47
CA MET A 383 2.11 -21.54 -1.26
C MET A 383 1.94 -22.80 -0.40
N SER A 384 1.74 -23.97 -1.02
CA SER A 384 1.71 -25.24 -0.30
C SER A 384 3.00 -25.51 0.51
N LEU A 385 4.16 -25.19 -0.09
CA LEU A 385 5.45 -25.29 0.59
C LEU A 385 5.56 -24.29 1.74
N LEU A 386 5.15 -23.03 1.51
CA LEU A 386 5.13 -22.02 2.57
C LEU A 386 4.32 -22.50 3.77
N TYR A 387 3.10 -23.00 3.54
CA TYR A 387 2.23 -23.51 4.60
C TYR A 387 2.84 -24.70 5.35
N ALA A 388 3.40 -25.68 4.63
CA ALA A 388 4.05 -26.84 5.24
C ALA A 388 5.26 -26.45 6.12
N ASN A 389 5.99 -25.40 5.74
CA ASN A 389 7.13 -24.92 6.53
C ASN A 389 6.68 -24.07 7.72
N LEU A 390 5.65 -23.23 7.57
CA LEU A 390 5.10 -22.41 8.65
C LEU A 390 4.40 -23.26 9.73
N GLU A 391 3.80 -24.39 9.37
CA GLU A 391 3.24 -25.35 10.32
C GLU A 391 4.31 -25.87 11.30
N LYS A 392 5.56 -26.02 10.85
CA LYS A 392 6.69 -26.54 11.64
C LYS A 392 7.44 -25.46 12.40
N LEU A 393 6.93 -24.22 12.42
CA LEU A 393 7.67 -23.07 12.92
C LEU A 393 7.84 -23.08 14.44
N GLY A 394 6.88 -23.66 15.18
CA GLY A 394 6.86 -23.66 16.65
C GLY A 394 6.56 -22.29 17.28
N ALA A 395 5.99 -21.35 16.50
CA ALA A 395 5.56 -20.05 17.00
C ALA A 395 4.25 -20.16 17.79
N LYS A 396 3.98 -19.19 18.67
CA LYS A 396 2.70 -19.13 19.40
C LYS A 396 1.51 -18.96 18.45
N SER A 397 1.69 -18.16 17.42
CA SER A 397 0.74 -17.95 16.34
C SER A 397 1.45 -17.33 15.14
N VAL A 398 0.95 -17.59 13.93
CA VAL A 398 1.44 -17.01 12.68
C VAL A 398 0.28 -16.30 11.98
N LEU A 399 0.47 -15.01 11.69
CA LEU A 399 -0.43 -14.22 10.86
C LEU A 399 0.25 -13.95 9.52
N LEU A 400 -0.26 -14.53 8.43
CA LEU A 400 0.20 -14.29 7.07
C LEU A 400 -0.74 -13.33 6.34
N LEU A 401 -0.19 -12.26 5.79
CA LEU A 401 -0.90 -11.16 5.14
C LEU A 401 -0.40 -11.03 3.69
N LEU A 402 -1.28 -11.22 2.72
CA LEU A 402 -0.93 -11.28 1.30
C LEU A 402 -1.55 -10.11 0.53
N GLU A 403 -0.76 -9.09 0.21
CA GLU A 403 -1.10 -8.02 -0.74
C GLU A 403 -0.66 -8.42 -2.16
N ALA A 404 -1.40 -9.37 -2.74
CA ALA A 404 -1.17 -9.87 -4.09
C ALA A 404 -2.46 -10.38 -4.72
N GLY A 405 -2.55 -10.32 -6.05
CA GLY A 405 -3.55 -11.06 -6.82
C GLY A 405 -2.97 -12.40 -7.29
N PHE A 406 -3.76 -13.46 -7.24
CA PHE A 406 -3.32 -14.83 -7.57
C PHE A 406 -3.80 -15.28 -8.96
N GLY A 407 -4.08 -14.32 -9.84
CA GLY A 407 -4.44 -14.57 -11.24
C GLY A 407 -3.22 -14.86 -12.11
N ARG A 408 -3.49 -15.21 -13.38
CA ARG A 408 -2.44 -15.45 -14.39
C ARG A 408 -2.05 -14.19 -15.16
N ASP A 409 -2.94 -13.21 -15.21
CA ASP A 409 -2.62 -11.90 -15.79
C ASP A 409 -1.86 -11.06 -14.76
N LEU A 410 -0.64 -10.67 -15.09
CA LEU A 410 0.20 -9.79 -14.27
C LEU A 410 0.14 -8.32 -14.71
N SER A 411 -0.66 -7.99 -15.74
CA SER A 411 -0.81 -6.61 -16.21
C SER A 411 -1.31 -5.66 -15.12
N ASP A 412 -0.99 -4.38 -15.24
CA ASP A 412 -1.52 -3.34 -14.35
C ASP A 412 -2.97 -2.96 -14.65
N PHE A 413 -3.62 -3.66 -15.57
CA PHE A 413 -5.01 -3.39 -15.92
C PHE A 413 -5.97 -4.28 -15.14
N VAL A 414 -7.07 -3.66 -14.72
CA VAL A 414 -8.20 -4.30 -14.06
C VAL A 414 -9.42 -4.11 -14.94
N PHE A 415 -10.06 -5.23 -15.28
CA PHE A 415 -11.26 -5.25 -16.10
C PHE A 415 -12.50 -5.25 -15.20
N PRO A 416 -13.42 -4.29 -15.35
CA PRO A 416 -14.68 -4.32 -14.62
C PRO A 416 -15.51 -5.57 -14.94
N PRO A 417 -16.24 -6.13 -13.96
CA PRO A 417 -16.37 -5.70 -12.55
C PRO A 417 -15.28 -6.28 -11.60
N ASN A 418 -14.19 -6.85 -12.12
CA ASN A 418 -13.15 -7.57 -11.36
C ASN A 418 -13.71 -8.77 -10.57
N LEU A 419 -14.44 -9.64 -11.27
CA LEU A 419 -14.97 -10.89 -10.71
C LEU A 419 -13.91 -12.01 -10.74
N PRO A 420 -13.90 -12.91 -9.74
CA PRO A 420 -13.07 -14.11 -9.82
C PRO A 420 -13.59 -15.09 -10.90
N GLY A 421 -12.67 -15.66 -11.67
CA GLY A 421 -12.88 -16.70 -12.66
C GLY A 421 -12.23 -18.04 -12.34
N MET A 422 -11.19 -18.08 -11.50
CA MET A 422 -10.52 -19.33 -11.09
C MET A 422 -11.30 -20.05 -9.98
N GLN A 423 -10.93 -21.29 -9.66
CA GLN A 423 -11.54 -22.05 -8.54
C GLN A 423 -10.63 -22.12 -7.31
N VAL A 424 -9.31 -22.13 -7.53
CA VAL A 424 -8.35 -22.15 -6.44
C VAL A 424 -8.15 -20.78 -5.82
N SER A 425 -8.13 -20.77 -4.50
CA SER A 425 -7.80 -19.62 -3.66
C SER A 425 -6.36 -19.72 -3.17
N ALA A 426 -5.77 -18.59 -2.80
CA ALA A 426 -4.47 -18.54 -2.16
C ALA A 426 -4.47 -19.14 -0.75
N LEU A 427 -5.63 -19.26 -0.11
CA LEU A 427 -5.78 -19.78 1.24
C LEU A 427 -5.43 -21.28 1.33
N PRO A 428 -4.95 -21.77 2.49
CA PRO A 428 -4.69 -23.19 2.67
C PRO A 428 -5.98 -24.01 2.54
N ALA A 429 -5.93 -25.11 1.80
CA ALA A 429 -7.10 -25.96 1.55
C ALA A 429 -7.65 -26.65 2.82
N LYS A 430 -6.78 -26.84 3.82
CA LYS A 430 -7.13 -27.35 5.15
C LYS A 430 -6.64 -26.35 6.21
N PRO A 431 -7.33 -26.21 7.35
CA PRO A 431 -6.83 -25.43 8.48
C PRO A 431 -5.43 -25.89 8.89
N VAL A 432 -4.49 -24.94 9.01
CA VAL A 432 -3.12 -25.19 9.49
C VAL A 432 -3.03 -24.68 10.93
N PRO A 433 -2.78 -25.52 11.95
CA PRO A 433 -2.76 -25.09 13.35
C PRO A 433 -1.85 -23.88 13.61
N GLY A 434 -2.37 -22.89 14.33
CA GLY A 434 -1.66 -21.64 14.65
C GLY A 434 -1.44 -20.67 13.50
N LEU A 435 -1.81 -21.00 12.24
CA LEU A 435 -1.67 -20.13 11.07
C LEU A 435 -3.00 -19.53 10.60
N THR A 436 -3.10 -18.20 10.66
CA THR A 436 -4.17 -17.42 10.02
C THR A 436 -3.62 -16.69 8.79
N VAL A 437 -4.30 -16.84 7.65
CA VAL A 437 -3.95 -16.21 6.39
C VAL A 437 -5.04 -15.24 5.96
N LEU A 438 -4.68 -13.99 5.68
CA LEU A 438 -5.55 -13.01 5.02
C LEU A 438 -4.97 -12.68 3.65
N SER A 439 -5.80 -12.80 2.62
CA SER A 439 -5.46 -12.40 1.25
C SER A 439 -6.23 -11.15 0.83
N ALA A 440 -5.57 -10.25 0.12
CA ALA A 440 -6.13 -8.98 -0.35
C ALA A 440 -7.25 -9.12 -1.38
N SER A 441 -7.34 -10.27 -2.05
CA SER A 441 -8.35 -10.55 -3.06
C SER A 441 -8.77 -12.02 -3.09
N ASP A 442 -9.94 -12.29 -3.68
CA ASP A 442 -10.48 -13.64 -3.87
C ASP A 442 -9.96 -14.20 -5.19
N ARG A 443 -9.28 -15.36 -5.13
CA ARG A 443 -8.79 -16.11 -6.29
C ARG A 443 -8.01 -15.21 -7.27
N ASP A 444 -8.45 -15.08 -8.51
CA ASP A 444 -7.82 -14.30 -9.57
C ASP A 444 -8.28 -12.84 -9.67
N GLN A 445 -9.01 -12.33 -8.67
CA GLN A 445 -9.28 -10.91 -8.58
C GLN A 445 -7.98 -10.11 -8.50
N LYS A 446 -7.90 -9.01 -9.25
CA LYS A 446 -6.81 -8.04 -9.14
C LYS A 446 -6.92 -7.24 -7.84
N THR A 447 -5.79 -6.90 -7.25
CA THR A 447 -5.71 -5.92 -6.16
C THR A 447 -5.65 -4.50 -6.73
N LEU A 448 -6.27 -3.55 -6.02
CA LEU A 448 -6.28 -2.14 -6.35
C LEU A 448 -5.29 -1.39 -5.46
N ASP A 449 -4.81 -0.24 -5.93
CA ASP A 449 -3.93 0.64 -5.17
C ASP A 449 -4.69 1.88 -4.69
N ASP A 450 -4.41 2.33 -3.47
CA ASP A 450 -5.02 3.52 -2.92
C ASP A 450 -4.39 4.80 -3.49
N PRO A 451 -5.15 5.65 -4.21
CA PRO A 451 -4.61 6.81 -4.91
C PRO A 451 -4.09 7.91 -3.98
N LYS A 452 -4.54 7.95 -2.72
CA LYS A 452 -4.13 8.96 -1.73
C LYS A 452 -2.79 8.61 -1.09
N TYR A 453 -2.57 7.33 -0.80
CA TYR A 453 -1.39 6.88 -0.04
C TYR A 453 -0.29 6.25 -0.90
N GLY A 454 -0.62 5.73 -2.09
CA GLY A 454 0.38 5.04 -2.92
C GLY A 454 0.80 3.68 -2.40
N ILE A 455 -0.11 3.01 -1.70
CA ILE A 455 0.03 1.65 -1.19
C ILE A 455 -1.18 0.82 -1.65
N GLY A 456 -1.10 -0.51 -1.53
CA GLY A 456 -2.21 -1.39 -1.83
C GLY A 456 -3.45 -1.04 -1.00
N LEU A 457 -4.64 -1.15 -1.63
CA LEU A 457 -5.92 -0.80 -1.00
C LEU A 457 -6.18 -1.67 0.23
N PHE A 458 -5.78 -2.95 0.19
CA PHE A 458 -5.85 -3.84 1.35
C PHE A 458 -4.90 -3.38 2.46
N THR A 459 -3.65 -3.06 2.12
CA THR A 459 -2.63 -2.59 3.06
C THR A 459 -3.06 -1.32 3.78
N ARG A 460 -3.67 -0.36 3.07
CA ARG A 460 -4.23 0.85 3.69
C ARG A 460 -5.17 0.50 4.84
N TYR A 461 -6.22 -0.28 4.56
CA TYR A 461 -7.26 -0.56 5.56
C TYR A 461 -6.80 -1.58 6.61
N LEU A 462 -5.84 -2.44 6.27
CA LEU A 462 -5.15 -3.32 7.21
C LEU A 462 -4.40 -2.50 8.26
N ILE A 463 -3.66 -1.47 7.85
CA ILE A 463 -2.94 -0.56 8.75
C ILE A 463 -3.90 0.17 9.68
N GLU A 464 -4.99 0.70 9.12
CA GLU A 464 -6.07 1.32 9.91
C GLU A 464 -6.66 0.36 10.96
N GLY A 465 -6.92 -0.88 10.56
CA GLY A 465 -7.43 -1.93 11.43
C GLY A 465 -6.46 -2.23 12.57
N LEU A 466 -5.21 -2.58 12.24
CA LEU A 466 -4.12 -2.86 13.19
C LEU A 466 -3.85 -1.70 14.15
N ALA A 467 -4.05 -0.45 13.71
CA ALA A 467 -3.80 0.71 14.54
C ALA A 467 -4.82 0.86 15.68
N GLY A 468 -6.02 0.29 15.54
CA GLY A 468 -7.09 0.39 16.53
C GLY A 468 -8.50 0.43 15.96
N ARG A 469 -8.68 0.70 14.66
CA ARG A 469 -10.04 0.85 14.09
C ARG A 469 -10.83 -0.46 14.07
N ALA A 470 -10.15 -1.60 14.06
CA ALA A 470 -10.81 -2.90 14.03
C ALA A 470 -11.56 -3.24 15.34
N ASP A 471 -11.10 -2.70 16.48
CA ASP A 471 -11.73 -2.87 17.81
C ASP A 471 -12.97 -1.97 18.00
N LEU A 472 -13.16 -0.96 17.14
CA LEU A 472 -14.26 -0.02 17.26
C LEU A 472 -15.59 -0.57 16.72
N GLU A 473 -16.67 -0.26 17.43
CA GLU A 473 -18.03 -0.44 16.92
C GLU A 473 -18.24 0.28 15.56
N PRO A 474 -19.10 -0.25 14.68
CA PRO A 474 -20.01 -1.38 14.91
C PRO A 474 -19.38 -2.77 14.66
N ILE A 475 -18.14 -2.84 14.15
CA ILE A 475 -17.49 -4.12 13.79
C ILE A 475 -16.83 -4.76 15.02
N GLY A 476 -15.92 -4.02 15.66
CA GLY A 476 -15.18 -4.50 16.83
C GLY A 476 -15.99 -4.50 18.11
N ASN A 477 -15.45 -5.17 19.11
CA ASN A 477 -16.11 -5.46 20.38
C ASN A 477 -15.73 -4.51 21.54
N ARG A 478 -14.77 -3.60 21.32
CA ARG A 478 -14.22 -2.66 22.32
C ARG A 478 -13.60 -3.34 23.53
N ASP A 479 -13.07 -4.55 23.37
CA ASP A 479 -12.38 -5.29 24.44
C ASP A 479 -10.91 -4.87 24.60
N ARG A 480 -10.47 -3.88 23.82
CA ARG A 480 -9.10 -3.36 23.80
C ARG A 480 -8.07 -4.37 23.28
N ALA A 481 -8.52 -5.33 22.50
CA ALA A 481 -7.70 -6.18 21.67
C ALA A 481 -8.19 -6.10 20.22
N ILE A 482 -7.32 -6.52 19.32
CA ILE A 482 -7.71 -6.81 17.94
C ILE A 482 -7.41 -8.27 17.73
N ASP A 483 -8.42 -9.02 17.34
CA ASP A 483 -8.27 -10.40 16.89
C ASP A 483 -8.34 -10.52 15.35
N ALA A 484 -8.13 -11.75 14.86
CA ALA A 484 -8.12 -12.05 13.43
C ALA A 484 -9.47 -11.77 12.74
N VAL A 485 -10.58 -12.01 13.43
CA VAL A 485 -11.92 -11.83 12.86
C VAL A 485 -12.26 -10.34 12.77
N GLU A 486 -11.96 -9.55 13.80
CA GLU A 486 -12.11 -8.09 13.79
C GLU A 486 -11.25 -7.45 12.71
N LEU A 487 -9.97 -7.82 12.65
CA LEU A 487 -9.06 -7.27 11.65
C LEU A 487 -9.54 -7.59 10.24
N TYR A 488 -9.94 -8.84 9.98
CA TYR A 488 -10.47 -9.24 8.68
C TYR A 488 -11.78 -8.53 8.36
N ALA A 489 -12.73 -8.50 9.29
CA ALA A 489 -14.05 -7.91 9.04
C ALA A 489 -13.94 -6.41 8.75
N TYR A 490 -13.14 -5.67 9.52
CA TYR A 490 -12.86 -4.26 9.25
C TYR A 490 -12.20 -4.07 7.89
N THR A 491 -11.09 -4.76 7.66
CA THR A 491 -10.29 -4.61 6.44
C THR A 491 -11.11 -4.99 5.20
N SER A 492 -11.80 -6.13 5.24
CA SER A 492 -12.65 -6.61 4.14
C SER A 492 -13.82 -5.68 3.87
N HIS A 493 -14.49 -5.17 4.90
CA HIS A 493 -15.56 -4.19 4.73
C HIS A 493 -15.07 -2.94 4.01
N MET A 494 -13.98 -2.35 4.50
CA MET A 494 -13.45 -1.10 3.96
C MET A 494 -12.87 -1.25 2.55
N VAL A 495 -12.16 -2.35 2.26
CA VAL A 495 -11.68 -2.65 0.90
C VAL A 495 -12.85 -2.80 -0.07
N ARG A 496 -13.88 -3.57 0.29
CA ARG A 496 -15.05 -3.78 -0.57
C ARG A 496 -15.81 -2.47 -0.80
N LEU A 497 -15.96 -1.66 0.23
CA LEU A 497 -16.60 -0.36 0.14
C LEU A 497 -15.79 0.59 -0.76
N ALA A 498 -14.48 0.68 -0.54
CA ALA A 498 -13.59 1.54 -1.31
C ALA A 498 -13.49 1.12 -2.77
N ALA A 499 -13.32 -0.18 -3.07
CA ALA A 499 -13.30 -0.71 -4.43
C ALA A 499 -14.58 -0.33 -5.19
N ARG A 500 -15.74 -0.56 -4.56
CA ARG A 500 -17.06 -0.31 -5.16
C ARG A 500 -17.33 1.17 -5.38
N LYS A 501 -17.04 2.01 -4.38
CA LYS A 501 -17.35 3.44 -4.41
C LYS A 501 -16.32 4.23 -5.20
N SER A 502 -15.04 4.01 -4.96
CA SER A 502 -13.94 4.80 -5.51
C SER A 502 -13.54 4.38 -6.92
N PHE A 503 -13.77 3.11 -7.28
CA PHE A 503 -13.34 2.55 -8.56
C PHE A 503 -14.48 1.96 -9.38
N GLY A 504 -15.65 1.69 -8.79
CA GLY A 504 -16.71 0.93 -9.47
C GLY A 504 -16.30 -0.52 -9.76
N LEU A 505 -15.42 -1.09 -8.94
CA LEU A 505 -14.88 -2.44 -9.07
C LEU A 505 -15.17 -3.28 -7.83
N LEU A 506 -15.04 -4.60 -7.95
CA LEU A 506 -15.02 -5.50 -6.81
C LEU A 506 -13.57 -5.81 -6.42
N GLN A 507 -13.32 -5.89 -5.12
CA GLN A 507 -12.14 -6.53 -4.56
C GLN A 507 -12.58 -7.11 -3.21
N LYS A 508 -12.45 -8.43 -3.04
CA LYS A 508 -12.93 -9.12 -1.85
C LYS A 508 -11.74 -9.77 -1.13
N PRO A 509 -11.25 -9.19 -0.02
CA PRO A 509 -10.30 -9.90 0.83
C PRO A 509 -10.91 -11.19 1.39
N THR A 510 -10.05 -12.17 1.67
CA THR A 510 -10.44 -13.49 2.20
C THR A 510 -9.60 -13.86 3.43
N ILE A 511 -10.12 -14.75 4.28
CA ILE A 511 -9.46 -15.26 5.49
C ILE A 511 -9.51 -16.79 5.52
N SER A 512 -8.42 -17.44 5.96
CA SER A 512 -8.37 -18.89 6.16
C SER A 512 -9.29 -19.35 7.29
N GLN A 513 -9.72 -20.60 7.22
CA GLN A 513 -10.52 -21.21 8.29
C GLN A 513 -9.63 -21.53 9.50
N GLN A 514 -9.72 -20.73 10.57
CA GLN A 514 -9.11 -21.04 11.87
C GLN A 514 -9.84 -20.32 13.02
N GLY A 515 -9.58 -20.76 14.26
CA GLY A 515 -10.00 -20.10 15.48
C GLY A 515 -9.53 -18.64 15.58
N ASN A 516 -10.24 -17.89 16.43
CA ASN A 516 -10.08 -16.45 16.55
C ASN A 516 -8.82 -16.08 17.35
N LEU A 517 -7.71 -15.81 16.66
CA LEU A 517 -6.43 -15.49 17.28
C LEU A 517 -6.34 -14.00 17.63
N ARG A 518 -5.93 -13.69 18.86
CA ARG A 518 -5.60 -12.31 19.25
C ARG A 518 -4.32 -11.85 18.56
N ILE A 519 -4.42 -10.77 17.80
CA ILE A 519 -3.30 -10.19 17.06
C ILE A 519 -2.56 -9.22 17.95
N THR A 520 -3.23 -8.20 18.50
CA THR A 520 -2.59 -7.15 19.30
C THR A 520 -3.51 -6.63 20.39
N ARG A 521 -2.94 -5.88 21.34
CA ARG A 521 -3.70 -5.08 22.32
C ARG A 521 -3.68 -3.63 21.89
N VAL A 522 -4.81 -2.95 22.07
CA VAL A 522 -4.95 -1.52 21.79
C VAL A 522 -5.20 -0.78 23.09
N GLN A 523 -4.60 0.40 23.25
CA GLN A 523 -4.90 1.25 24.39
C GLN A 523 -6.16 2.07 24.09
N ALA A 524 -6.93 2.42 25.13
CA ALA A 524 -8.08 3.29 24.98
C ALA A 524 -7.64 4.66 24.44
N GLN A 525 -8.36 5.22 23.47
CA GLN A 525 -8.21 6.63 23.13
C GLN A 525 -8.56 7.45 24.37
N GLY A 526 -7.61 8.26 24.86
CA GLY A 526 -7.88 9.21 25.94
C GLY A 526 -9.04 10.11 25.53
N GLN A 527 -10.02 10.25 26.44
CA GLN A 527 -11.19 11.12 26.25
C GLN A 527 -10.79 12.58 26.08
#